data_AF-A0A659UBS2-F1
#
_entry.id   AF-A0A659UBS2-F1
#
_cell.length_a   1.000
_cell.length_b   1.000
_cell.length_c   1.000
_cell.angle_alpha   90.00
_cell.angle_beta   90.00
_cell.angle_gamma   90.00
#
_symmetry.space_group_name_H-M   'P 1'
#
loop_
_entity.id
_entity.type
_entity.pdbx_description
1 polymer ?
#
loop_
_entity_poly.entity_id
_entity_poly.type
_entity_poly.pdbx_seq_one_letter_code
_entity_poly.pdbx_strand_id
1 'polypeptide(L)'
;FPQRSDLIAAVFRREIDGCADAASVLSAGHEPFDALAAWMQRYAAFIAAKRGLAKALHSGDPAFDSLPGYFDQRLRPALRTLLDAAIAASEIR
;
A
#
# COMPACT_ATOMS: atom_id res chain seq x y z
N PHE A 1 8.38 20.13 -7.87
CA PHE A 1 8.29 19.10 -8.92
C PHE A 1 8.63 19.74 -10.25
N PRO A 2 9.88 19.65 -10.71
CA PRO A 2 10.31 20.26 -11.97
C PRO A 2 9.66 19.61 -13.19
N GLN A 3 9.28 18.33 -13.13
CA GLN A 3 8.51 17.64 -14.16
C GLN A 3 7.17 17.11 -13.64
N ARG A 4 6.22 16.89 -14.56
CA ARG A 4 4.92 16.27 -14.26
C ARG A 4 5.09 14.84 -13.73
N SER A 5 6.07 14.10 -14.23
CA SER A 5 6.40 12.75 -13.76
C SER A 5 6.89 12.73 -12.31
N ASP A 6 7.71 13.70 -11.90
CA ASP A 6 8.12 13.84 -10.49
C ASP A 6 6.93 14.06 -9.55
N LEU A 7 5.98 14.91 -9.95
CA LEU A 7 4.77 15.16 -9.18
C LEU A 7 3.95 13.87 -9.05
N ILE A 8 3.75 13.16 -10.16
CA ILE A 8 3.02 11.90 -10.17
C ILE A 8 3.72 10.89 -9.26
N ALA A 9 5.04 10.72 -9.39
CA ALA A 9 5.81 9.79 -8.57
C ALA A 9 5.69 10.11 -7.07
N ALA A 10 5.76 11.38 -6.69
CA ALA A 10 5.59 11.79 -5.29
C ALA A 10 4.17 11.57 -4.76
N VAL A 11 3.15 11.85 -5.57
CA VAL A 11 1.76 11.51 -5.24
C VAL A 11 1.64 9.99 -5.04
N PHE A 12 2.23 9.18 -5.91
CA PHE A 12 2.23 7.73 -5.75
C PHE A 12 2.89 7.28 -4.45
N ARG A 13 4.06 7.83 -4.09
CA ARG A 13 4.72 7.51 -2.82
C ARG A 13 3.84 7.86 -1.62
N ARG A 14 3.22 9.04 -1.61
CA ARG A 14 2.28 9.45 -0.55
C ARG A 14 1.10 8.49 -0.40
N GLU A 15 0.56 8.02 -1.52
CA GLU A 15 -0.57 7.08 -1.52
C GLU A 15 -0.14 5.69 -1.02
N ILE A 16 1.07 5.24 -1.38
CA ILE A 16 1.68 4.00 -0.85
C ILE A 16 1.84 4.14 0.67
N ASP A 17 2.41 5.25 1.14
CA ASP A 17 2.59 5.53 2.58
C ASP A 17 1.26 5.51 3.32
N GLY A 18 0.26 6.24 2.80
CA GLY A 18 -1.08 6.27 3.40
C GLY A 18 -1.84 4.93 3.35
N CYS A 19 -1.44 4.00 2.49
CA CYS A 19 -1.94 2.63 2.49
C CYS A 19 -1.21 1.77 3.54
N ALA A 20 0.12 1.89 3.63
CA ALA A 20 0.93 1.18 4.61
C ALA A 20 0.60 1.61 6.04
N ASP A 21 0.54 2.92 6.29
CA ASP A 21 0.30 3.50 7.61
C ASP A 21 -1.11 3.21 8.13
N ALA A 22 -2.06 2.89 7.25
CA ALA A 22 -3.40 2.46 7.66
C ALA A 22 -3.39 1.12 8.41
N ALA A 23 -2.36 0.27 8.24
CA ALA A 23 -2.27 -1.00 8.94
C ALA A 23 -2.22 -0.78 10.46
N SER A 24 -1.35 0.12 10.95
CA SER A 24 -1.22 0.39 12.39
C SER A 24 -2.49 1.02 12.96
N VAL A 25 -3.12 1.92 12.22
CA VAL A 25 -4.38 2.55 12.63
C VAL A 25 -5.51 1.51 12.75
N LEU A 26 -5.62 0.60 11.77
CA LEU A 26 -6.66 -0.44 11.79
C LEU A 26 -6.41 -1.45 12.90
N SER A 27 -5.16 -1.90 13.10
CA SER A 27 -4.77 -2.80 14.18
C SER A 27 -5.05 -2.24 15.58
N ALA A 28 -4.99 -0.91 15.75
CA ALA A 28 -5.26 -0.29 17.04
C ALA A 28 -6.77 -0.19 17.37
N GLY A 29 -7.64 -0.30 16.36
CA GLY A 29 -9.08 -0.03 16.50
C GLY A 29 -10.01 -1.21 16.22
N HIS A 30 -9.48 -2.35 15.80
CA HIS A 30 -10.27 -3.52 15.41
C HIS A 30 -9.62 -4.80 15.94
N GLU A 31 -10.42 -5.86 16.06
CA GLU A 31 -9.89 -7.22 16.25
C GLU A 31 -8.99 -7.61 15.06
N PRO A 32 -8.01 -8.51 15.26
CA PRO A 32 -6.95 -8.74 14.27
C PRO A 32 -7.43 -9.14 12.87
N PHE A 33 -8.41 -10.03 12.77
CA PHE A 33 -9.02 -10.43 11.49
C PHE A 33 -9.76 -9.28 10.83
N ASP A 34 -10.51 -8.49 11.60
CA ASP A 34 -11.24 -7.33 11.08
C ASP A 34 -10.28 -6.24 10.59
N ALA A 35 -9.18 -6.01 11.31
CA ALA A 35 -8.11 -5.12 10.89
C ALA A 35 -7.48 -5.57 9.56
N LEU A 36 -7.18 -6.87 9.43
CA LEU A 36 -6.64 -7.46 8.20
C LEU A 36 -7.63 -7.33 7.04
N ALA A 37 -8.91 -7.67 7.25
CA ALA A 37 -9.95 -7.60 6.23
C ALA A 37 -10.16 -6.15 5.74
N ALA A 38 -10.27 -5.20 6.67
CA ALA A 38 -10.41 -3.78 6.36
C ALA A 38 -9.20 -3.24 5.58
N TRP A 39 -7.98 -3.64 5.98
CA TRP A 39 -6.76 -3.23 5.29
C TRP A 39 -6.70 -3.82 3.87
N MET A 40 -7.07 -5.08 3.69
CA MET A 40 -7.12 -5.74 2.38
C MET A 40 -8.14 -5.08 1.44
N GLN A 41 -9.30 -4.65 1.95
CA GLN A 41 -10.27 -3.88 1.17
C GLN A 41 -9.69 -2.53 0.73
N ARG A 42 -9.01 -1.82 1.63
CA ARG A 42 -8.33 -0.56 1.31
C ARG A 42 -7.22 -0.76 0.27
N TYR A 43 -6.40 -1.80 0.43
CA TYR A 43 -5.36 -2.17 -0.52
C TYR A 43 -5.96 -2.46 -1.90
N ALA A 44 -7.03 -3.25 -1.98
CA ALA A 44 -7.71 -3.55 -3.23
C ALA A 44 -8.26 -2.28 -3.90
N ALA A 45 -8.87 -1.37 -3.13
CA ALA A 45 -9.35 -0.08 -3.64
C ALA A 45 -8.21 0.81 -4.15
N PHE A 46 -7.09 0.86 -3.43
CA PHE A 46 -5.89 1.57 -3.85
C PHE A 46 -5.37 1.03 -5.20
N ILE A 47 -5.21 -0.28 -5.35
CA ILE A 47 -4.74 -0.89 -6.61
C ILE A 47 -5.75 -0.67 -7.75
N ALA A 48 -7.05 -0.78 -7.48
CA ALA A 48 -8.09 -0.55 -8.47
C ALA A 48 -8.03 0.88 -9.03
N ALA A 49 -7.85 1.88 -8.17
CA ALA A 49 -7.72 3.28 -8.57
C ALA A 49 -6.49 3.54 -9.47
N LYS A 50 -5.44 2.71 -9.37
CA LYS A 50 -4.21 2.87 -10.18
C LYS A 50 -4.28 2.23 -11.57
N ARG A 51 -5.33 1.47 -11.91
CA ARG A 51 -5.48 0.88 -13.27
C ARG A 51 -5.46 1.93 -14.38
N GLY A 52 -6.08 3.09 -14.15
CA GLY A 52 -6.07 4.21 -15.11
C GLY A 52 -4.70 4.86 -15.30
N LEU A 53 -3.76 4.63 -14.38
CA LEU A 53 -2.41 5.19 -14.40
C LEU A 53 -1.35 4.18 -14.85
N ALA A 54 -1.74 2.93 -15.14
CA ALA A 54 -0.81 1.88 -15.55
C ALA A 54 0.04 2.32 -16.75
N LYS A 55 -0.54 2.94 -17.78
CA LYS A 55 0.23 3.44 -18.94
C LYS A 55 1.28 4.50 -18.56
N ALA A 56 0.99 5.37 -17.60
CA ALA A 56 1.93 6.39 -17.15
C ALA A 56 3.08 5.77 -16.35
N LEU A 57 2.78 4.79 -15.48
CA LEU A 57 3.80 4.08 -14.70
C LEU A 57 4.72 3.21 -15.56
N HIS A 58 4.23 2.70 -16.70
CA HIS A 58 5.02 1.92 -17.66
C HIS A 58 5.57 2.77 -18.81
N SER A 59 5.68 4.10 -18.65
CA SER A 59 6.17 5.00 -19.69
C SER A 59 7.69 4.94 -19.92
N GLY A 60 8.44 4.30 -19.02
CA GLY A 60 9.91 4.27 -19.05
C GLY A 60 10.56 5.55 -18.52
N ASP A 61 9.79 6.44 -17.88
CA ASP A 61 10.32 7.63 -17.22
C ASP A 61 11.07 7.25 -15.92
N PRO A 62 12.35 7.65 -15.75
CA PRO A 62 13.16 7.33 -14.59
C PRO A 62 12.55 7.73 -13.24
N ALA A 63 11.65 8.71 -13.22
CA ALA A 63 10.93 9.10 -12.00
C ALA A 63 10.13 7.93 -11.38
N PHE A 64 9.76 6.92 -12.18
CA PHE A 64 8.98 5.76 -11.73
C PHE A 64 9.82 4.54 -11.36
N ASP A 65 11.11 4.48 -11.72
CA ASP A 65 11.97 3.30 -11.54
C ASP A 65 12.06 2.82 -10.08
N SER A 66 12.03 3.76 -9.14
CA SER A 66 12.09 3.46 -7.71
C SER A 66 10.76 3.00 -7.09
N LEU A 67 9.63 3.21 -7.77
CA LEU A 67 8.31 2.98 -7.20
C LEU A 67 8.02 1.50 -6.90
N PRO A 68 8.38 0.51 -7.74
CA PRO A 68 8.14 -0.89 -7.43
C PRO A 68 8.87 -1.34 -6.15
N GLY A 69 10.16 -0.98 -6.01
CA GLY A 69 10.92 -1.28 -4.80
C GLY A 69 10.36 -0.59 -3.56
N TYR A 70 9.96 0.68 -3.69
CA TYR A 70 9.34 1.43 -2.60
C TYR A 70 7.99 0.85 -2.17
N PHE A 71 7.17 0.43 -3.14
CA PHE A 71 5.88 -0.22 -2.91
C PHE A 71 6.05 -1.49 -2.06
N ASP A 72 6.95 -2.38 -2.47
CA ASP A 72 7.24 -3.60 -1.73
C ASP A 72 7.78 -3.29 -0.33
N GLN A 73 8.70 -2.33 -0.22
CA GLN A 73 9.30 -1.93 1.05
C GLN A 73 8.26 -1.43 2.06
N ARG A 74 7.20 -0.75 1.61
CA ARG A 74 6.16 -0.20 2.50
C ARG A 74 5.01 -1.16 2.77
N LEU A 75 4.50 -1.85 1.75
CA LEU A 75 3.28 -2.64 1.89
C LEU A 75 3.53 -4.06 2.40
N ARG A 76 4.69 -4.66 2.09
CA ARG A 76 5.01 -6.01 2.58
C ARG A 76 5.10 -6.06 4.11
N PRO A 77 5.80 -5.14 4.81
CA PRO A 77 5.81 -5.16 6.28
C PRO A 77 4.43 -4.90 6.89
N ALA A 78 3.65 -3.97 6.32
CA ALA A 78 2.30 -3.65 6.80
C ALA A 78 1.37 -4.89 6.75
N LEU A 79 1.35 -5.61 5.63
CA LEU A 79 0.59 -6.84 5.50
C LEU A 79 1.10 -7.91 6.48
N ARG A 80 2.42 -8.06 6.63
CA ARG A 80 3.01 -9.04 7.54
C ARG A 80 2.59 -8.80 8.98
N THR A 81 2.63 -7.55 9.46
CA THR A 81 2.19 -7.21 10.81
C THR A 81 0.73 -7.58 11.07
N LEU A 82 -0.16 -7.35 10.10
CA LEU A 82 -1.58 -7.72 10.22
C LEU A 82 -1.79 -9.24 10.24
N LEU A 83 -1.08 -9.96 9.36
CA LEU A 83 -1.12 -11.43 9.33
C LEU A 83 -0.60 -12.03 10.63
N ASP A 84 0.55 -11.55 11.12
CA ASP A 84 1.16 -12.03 12.37
C ASP A 84 0.20 -11.81 13.55
N ALA A 85 -0.51 -10.68 13.61
CA ALA A 85 -1.51 -10.41 14.65
C ALA A 85 -2.71 -11.36 14.59
N ALA A 86 -3.25 -11.61 13.38
CA ALA A 86 -4.40 -12.51 13.21
C ALA A 86 -4.02 -13.99 13.45
N ILE A 87 -2.79 -14.40 13.11
CA ILE A 87 -2.26 -15.72 13.45
C ILE A 87 -2.11 -15.85 14.97
N ALA A 88 -1.55 -14.84 15.65
CA ALA A 88 -1.38 -14.85 17.10
C ALA A 88 -2.72 -14.94 17.84
N ALA A 89 -3.79 -14.38 17.27
CA ALA A 89 -5.16 -14.49 17.77
C ALA A 89 -5.85 -15.82 17.40
N SER A 90 -5.20 -16.71 16.64
CA SER A 90 -5.77 -17.96 16.13
C SER A 90 -7.01 -17.79 15.24
N GLU A 91 -7.15 -16.62 14.60
CA GLU A 91 -8.29 -16.29 13.74
C GLU A 91 -8.06 -16.69 12.28
N ILE A 92 -6.79 -16.83 11.90
CA ILE A 92 -6.35 -17.34 10.59
C ILE A 92 -5.27 -18.41 10.79
N ARG A 93 -5.11 -19.31 9.80
CA ARG A 93 -4.18 -20.44 9.84
C ARG A 93 -3.08 -20.31 8.79
#